data_AF-A0A6B3I8Q0-F1
#
_entry.id   AF-A0A6B3I8Q0-F1
#
_cell.length_a   1.000
_cell.length_b   1.000
_cell.length_c   1.000
_cell.angle_alpha   90.00
_cell.angle_beta   90.00
_cell.angle_gamma   90.00
#
_symmetry.space_group_name_H-M   'P 1'
#
loop_
_entity.id
_entity.type
_entity.pdbx_description
1 polymer ?
#
loop_
_entity_poly.entity_id
_entity_poly.type
_entity_poly.pdbx_seq_one_letter_code
_entity_poly.pdbx_strand_id
1 'polypeptide(L)' 'FAVKEVRTGDGELKGWYCDITRPAVLADGVLAVEDLDLDLWVSADGSSVLRLDEDEFEASGLAGRDPGAAG' A
#
# COMPACT_ATOMS: atom_id res chain seq x y z
N PHE A 1 3.97 3.97 -2.75
CA PHE A 1 3.67 3.03 -1.66
C PHE A 1 3.96 3.66 -0.31
N ALA A 2 3.22 3.26 0.71
CA ALA A 2 3.40 3.72 2.10
C ALA A 2 3.38 2.51 3.06
N VAL A 3 4.44 2.34 3.86
CA VAL A 3 4.57 1.24 4.82
C VAL A 3 4.22 1.73 6.23
N LYS A 4 3.34 0.99 6.90
CA LYS A 4 2.92 1.23 8.27
C LYS A 4 3.28 0.02 9.14
N GLU A 5 3.94 0.26 10.26
CA GLU A 5 4.16 -0.76 11.27
C GLU A 5 2.85 -0.98 12.04
N VAL A 6 2.41 -2.23 12.14
CA VAL A 6 1.15 -2.58 12.80
C VAL A 6 1.44 -3.33 14.09
N ARG A 7 0.93 -2.81 15.20
CA ARG A 7 1.11 -3.36 16.55
C ARG A 7 -0.22 -3.76 17.18
N THR A 8 -0.17 -4.67 18.16
CA THR A 8 -1.29 -4.93 19.07
C THR A 8 -1.52 -3.72 19.99
N GLY A 9 -2.64 -3.70 20.71
CA GLY A 9 -2.92 -2.65 21.71
C GLY A 9 -1.86 -2.56 22.81
N ASP A 10 -1.20 -3.68 23.12
CA ASP A 10 -0.11 -3.76 24.10
C ASP A 10 1.27 -3.49 23.50
N GLY A 11 1.34 -3.17 22.20
CA GLY A 11 2.58 -2.75 21.52
C GLY A 11 3.40 -3.89 20.91
N GLU A 12 2.93 -5.13 20.91
CA GLU A 12 3.59 -6.25 20.21
C GLU A 12 3.52 -6.04 18.69
N LEU A 13 4.62 -6.29 17.98
CA LEU A 13 4.66 -6.18 16.52
C LEU A 13 3.83 -7.30 15.89
N LYS A 14 2.83 -6.94 15.08
CA LYS A 14 2.06 -7.89 14.27
C LYS A 14 2.67 -8.06 12.88
N GLY A 15 3.26 -6.99 12.34
CA GLY A 15 3.83 -6.97 11.00
C GLY A 15 3.82 -5.58 10.39
N TRP A 16 3.90 -5.55 9.07
CA TRP A 16 3.89 -4.33 8.26
C TRP A 16 2.78 -4.40 7.22
N TYR A 17 2.06 -3.29 7.10
CA TYR A 17 1.07 -3.07 6.06
C TYR A 17 1.65 -2.11 5.03
N CYS A 18 1.65 -2.49 3.76
CA CYS A 18 2.20 -1.70 2.68
C CYS A 18 1.13 -1.43 1.62
N ASP A 19 0.76 -0.17 1.55
CA ASP A 19 -0.24 0.38 0.65
C ASP A 19 0.41 0.78 -0.66
N ILE A 20 -0.12 0.27 -1.77
CA ILE A 20 0.36 0.60 -3.10
C ILE A 20 -0.34 1.86 -3.57
N THR A 21 0.45 2.93 -3.62
CA THR A 21 -0.02 4.26 -4.00
C THR A 21 0.75 4.76 -5.22
N ARG A 22 0.18 5.75 -5.93
CA ARG A 22 0.97 6.65 -6.77
C ARG A 22 2.06 7.36 -5.93
N PRO A 23 3.13 7.85 -6.57
CA PRO A 23 4.10 8.70 -5.89
C PRO A 23 3.43 9.89 -5.20
N ALA A 24 3.87 10.21 -3.98
CA ALA A 24 3.36 11.36 -3.26
C ALA A 24 3.71 12.65 -3.99
N VAL A 25 2.74 13.57 -4.10
CA VAL A 25 2.92 14.89 -4.72
C VAL A 25 2.69 15.96 -3.68
N LEU A 26 3.67 16.86 -3.51
CA LEU A 26 3.54 18.05 -2.66
C LEU A 26 3.39 19.30 -3.54
N ALA A 27 2.22 19.93 -3.48
CA ALA A 27 1.94 21.17 -4.22
C ALA A 27 1.08 22.10 -3.34
N ASP A 28 1.39 23.40 -3.36
CA ASP A 28 0.64 24.43 -2.62
C ASP A 28 0.42 24.12 -1.12
N GLY A 29 1.37 23.44 -0.49
CA GLY A 29 1.29 23.03 0.92
C GLY A 29 0.42 21.79 1.18
N VAL A 30 -0.09 21.15 0.13
CA VAL A 30 -0.89 19.93 0.21
C VAL A 30 -0.06 18.73 -0.24
N LEU A 31 0.02 17.71 0.61
CA LEU A 31 0.58 16.42 0.27
C LEU A 31 -0.56 15.50 -0.19
N ALA A 32 -0.55 15.12 -1.47
CA ALA A 32 -1.50 14.19 -2.06
C ALA A 32 -0.84 12.83 -2.31
N VAL A 33 -1.53 11.76 -1.95
CA VAL A 33 -1.15 10.38 -2.20
C VAL A 33 -2.41 9.67 -2.67
N GLU A 34 -2.38 9.11 -3.87
CA GLU A 34 -3.50 8.36 -4.45
C GLU A 34 -3.29 6.87 -4.20
N ASP A 35 -4.27 6.26 -3.55
CA ASP A 35 -4.35 4.82 -3.29
C ASP A 35 -4.69 4.08 -4.60
N LEU A 36 -4.09 2.90 -4.80
CA LEU A 36 -4.31 2.06 -5.99
C LEU A 36 -4.99 0.73 -5.65
N ASP A 37 -5.70 0.64 -4.52
CA ASP A 37 -6.55 -0.49 -4.10
C ASP A 37 -5.80 -1.83 -3.97
N LEU A 38 -4.47 -1.83 -3.94
CA LEU A 38 -3.65 -3.02 -3.75
C LEU A 38 -2.78 -2.87 -2.51
N ASP A 39 -2.77 -3.90 -1.67
CA ASP A 39 -2.06 -3.88 -0.41
C ASP A 39 -1.20 -5.13 -0.21
N LEU A 40 -0.13 -4.97 0.55
CA LEU A 40 0.70 -6.07 1.02
C LEU A 40 0.72 -6.12 2.54
N TRP A 41 0.68 -7.33 3.08
CA TRP A 41 0.96 -7.60 4.47
C TRP A 41 2.23 -8.45 4.61
N VAL A 42 3.12 -8.05 5.51
CA VAL A 42 4.30 -8.83 5.90
C VAL A 42 4.18 -9.19 7.37
N SER A 43 4.28 -10.47 7.73
CA SER A 43 4.25 -10.93 9.12
C SER A 43 5.42 -10.36 9.93
N ALA A 44 5.27 -10.23 11.26
CA ALA A 44 6.29 -9.68 12.16
C ALA A 44 7.67 -10.36 12.04
N ASP A 45 7.70 -11.65 11.74
CA ASP A 45 8.91 -12.45 11.54
C ASP A 45 9.46 -12.41 10.10
N GLY A 46 8.78 -11.71 9.20
CA GLY A 46 9.14 -11.60 7.78
C GLY A 46 8.95 -12.87 6.96
N SER A 47 8.37 -13.93 7.53
CA SER A 47 8.26 -15.24 6.87
C SER A 47 7.12 -15.33 5.86
N SER A 48 6.10 -14.48 6.01
CA SER A 48 4.89 -14.50 5.19
C SER A 48 4.66 -13.14 4.55
N VAL A 49 4.39 -13.15 3.24
CA VAL A 49 3.93 -11.99 2.48
C VAL A 49 2.58 -12.34 1.86
N LEU A 50 1.56 -11.53 2.15
CA LEU A 50 0.22 -11.67 1.59
C LEU A 50 -0.07 -10.48 0.68
N ARG A 51 -0.79 -10.73 -0.40
CA ARG A 51 -1.47 -9.69 -1.18
C ARG A 51 -2.89 -9.59 -0.66
N LEU A 52 -3.34 -8.36 -0.45
CA LEU A 52 -4.67 -8.02 0.03
C LEU A 52 -5.37 -7.20 -1.06
N ASP A 53 -6.69 -7.30 -1.08
CA ASP A 53 -7.58 -6.50 -1.94
C ASP A 53 -7.28 -6.63 -3.45
N GLU A 54 -6.78 -7.82 -3.86
CA GLU A 54 -6.49 -8.13 -5.26
C GLU A 54 -7.73 -7.98 -6.16
N ASP A 55 -8.94 -8.25 -5.64
CA ASP A 55 -10.20 -8.12 -6.36
C ASP A 55 -10.63 -6.66 -6.57
N GLU A 56 -10.38 -5.79 -5.59
CA GLU A 56 -10.60 -4.34 -5.74
C GLU A 56 -9.63 -3.76 -6.77
N PHE A 57 -8.35 -4.13 -6.69
CA PHE A 57 -7.36 -3.75 -7.69
C PHE A 57 -7.72 -4.23 -9.10
N GLU A 58 -8.19 -5.47 -9.27
CA GLU A 58 -8.64 -5.99 -10.56
C GLU A 58 -9.83 -5.19 -11.13
N ALA A 59 -10.72 -4.71 -10.27
CA ALA A 59 -11.87 -3.89 -10.64
C ALA A 59 -11.51 -2.42 -10.97
N SER A 60 -10.35 -1.93 -10.51
CA SER A 60 -9.88 -0.54 -10.73
C SER A 60 -9.63 -0.19 -12.22
N GLY A 61 -9.45 -1.20 -13.08
CA GLY A 61 -9.05 -1.02 -14.48
C GLY A 61 -7.54 -0.82 -14.68
N LEU A 62 -6.73 -0.96 -13.62
CA LEU A 62 -5.27 -0.80 -13.64
C LEU A 62 -4.48 -2.10 -13.85
N ALA A 63 -5.14 -3.27 -13.92
CA ALA A 63 -4.52 -4.59 -14.01
C ALA A 63 -3.55 -4.76 -15.21
N GLY A 64 -3.64 -3.91 -16.24
CA GLY A 64 -2.72 -3.91 -17.38
C GLY A 64 -1.46 -3.07 -17.17
N ARG A 65 -1.62 -1.74 -17.15
CA ARG A 65 -0.55 -0.77 -16.87
C ARG A 65 -1.16 0.56 -16.46
N ASP A 66 -0.52 1.24 -15.52
CA ASP A 66 -0.80 2.65 -15.24
C ASP A 66 0.24 3.54 -15.92
N PRO A 67 -0.10 4.24 -17.03
CA PRO A 67 0.84 5.14 -17.69
C PRO A 67 1.19 6.38 -16.84
N GLY A 68 0.38 6.74 -15.84
CA GLY A 68 0.63 7.89 -14.97
C GLY A 68 1.62 7.61 -13.83
N ALA A 69 1.93 6.34 -13.55
CA ALA A 69 2.92 5.95 -12.53
C ALA A 69 4.35 5.81 -13.07
N ALA A 70 4.53 5.74 -14.40
CA ALA A 70 5.84 5.67 -15.04
C ALA A 70 6.39 7.08 -15.32
N GLY A 71 6.82 7.77 -14.25
CA GLY A 71 7.57 9.03 -14.30
C GLY A 71 9.03 8.84 -13.93
#